data_AF-A0A6L6PY96-F1
#
_entry.id   AF-A0A6L6PY96-F1
#
_cell.length_a   1.000
_cell.length_b   1.000
_cell.length_c   1.000
_cell.angle_alpha   90.00
_cell.angle_beta   90.00
_cell.angle_gamma   90.00
#
_symmetry.space_group_name_H-M   'P 1'
#
loop_
_entity.id
_entity.type
_entity.pdbx_description
1 polymer ?
#
loop_
_entity_poly.entity_id
_entity_poly.type
_entity_poly.pdbx_seq_one_letter_code
_entity_poly.pdbx_strand_id
1 'polypeptide(L)'
;MFNPEQYSQAQSLIEAHIRSFDTCAKAVLQSSAGLVDLQLDSVKNLFVIASDASNQLLSLKDPQDWLSLSAVQSQQALDRVQAYGRQAAGIARDAHTLMTEAAVPLQGLFNRAPHAPR
;
A
#
# COMPACT_ATOMS: atom_id res chain seq x y z
N MET A 1 44.09 -13.30 19.13
CA MET A 1 43.79 -14.21 18.00
C MET A 1 42.32 -14.02 17.68
N PHE A 2 41.98 -13.46 16.51
CA PHE A 2 40.58 -13.30 16.12
C PHE A 2 39.93 -14.68 16.00
N ASN A 3 38.83 -14.90 16.71
CA ASN A 3 38.10 -16.15 16.63
C ASN A 3 37.27 -16.16 15.33
N PRO A 4 37.50 -17.07 14.37
CA PRO A 4 36.77 -17.10 13.10
C PRO A 4 35.25 -17.18 13.27
N GLU A 5 34.76 -17.80 14.35
CA GLU A 5 33.34 -17.82 14.72
C GLU A 5 32.78 -16.42 15.02
N GLN A 6 33.53 -15.57 15.72
CA GLN A 6 33.11 -14.20 16.03
C GLN A 6 33.05 -13.32 14.77
N TYR A 7 33.99 -13.53 13.85
CA TYR A 7 33.98 -12.85 12.56
C TYR A 7 32.76 -13.26 11.71
N SER A 8 32.47 -14.57 11.64
CA SER A 8 31.29 -15.09 10.92
C SER A 8 29.97 -14.58 11.50
N GLN A 9 29.87 -14.47 12.82
CA GLN A 9 28.68 -13.91 13.49
C GLN A 9 28.52 -12.41 13.19
N ALA A 10 29.61 -11.65 13.26
CA ALA A 10 29.61 -10.22 12.92
C ALA A 10 29.22 -9.98 11.45
N GLN A 11 29.72 -10.81 10.53
CA GLN A 11 29.35 -10.74 9.12
C GLN A 11 27.87 -11.06 8.90
N SER A 12 27.36 -12.14 9.51
CA SER A 12 25.93 -12.51 9.45
C SER A 12 25.01 -11.39 9.98
N LEU A 13 25.45 -10.69 11.03
CA LEU A 13 24.71 -9.55 11.61
C LEU A 13 24.65 -8.38 10.62
N ILE A 14 25.78 -8.00 10.03
CA ILE A 14 25.85 -6.93 9.02
C ILE A 14 24.97 -7.26 7.82
N GLU A 15 25.04 -8.49 7.30
CA GLU A 15 24.22 -8.92 6.17
C GLU A 15 22.71 -8.88 6.48
N ALA A 16 22.32 -9.28 7.69
CA ALA A 16 20.91 -9.21 8.11
C ALA A 16 20.43 -7.76 8.20
N HIS A 17 21.23 -6.84 8.76
CA HIS A 17 20.89 -5.42 8.80
C HIS A 17 20.74 -4.79 7.42
N ILE A 18 21.64 -5.12 6.48
CA ILE A 18 21.54 -4.65 5.09
C ILE A 18 20.26 -5.15 4.43
N ARG A 19 19.93 -6.45 4.58
CA ARG A 19 18.69 -7.02 4.02
C ARG A 19 17.44 -6.40 4.62
N SER A 20 17.42 -6.21 5.94
CA SER A 20 16.29 -5.54 6.62
C SER A 20 16.11 -4.10 6.15
N PHE A 21 17.21 -3.36 5.95
CA PHE A 21 17.14 -1.99 5.45
C PHE A 21 16.64 -1.94 4.00
N ASP A 22 17.13 -2.83 3.12
CA ASP A 22 16.66 -2.93 1.73
C ASP A 22 15.15 -3.23 1.66
N THR A 23 14.66 -4.18 2.45
CA THR A 23 13.22 -4.50 2.50
C THR A 23 12.39 -3.32 3.04
N CYS A 24 12.90 -2.60 4.05
CA CYS A 24 12.24 -1.38 4.55
C CYS A 24 12.18 -0.28 3.49
N ALA A 25 13.29 -0.02 2.79
CA ALA A 25 13.35 0.96 1.70
C ALA A 25 12.36 0.60 0.58
N LYS A 26 12.26 -0.69 0.22
CA LYS A 26 11.25 -1.19 -0.73
C LYS A 26 9.83 -0.93 -0.25
N ALA A 27 9.52 -1.20 1.02
CA ALA A 27 8.19 -0.95 1.59
C ALA A 27 7.79 0.54 1.47
N VAL A 28 8.71 1.46 1.78
CA VAL A 28 8.47 2.91 1.67
C VAL A 28 8.27 3.33 0.21
N LEU A 29 9.12 2.87 -0.70
CA LEU A 29 9.03 3.21 -2.12
C LEU A 29 7.75 2.65 -2.77
N GLN A 30 7.40 1.40 -2.49
CA GLN A 30 6.20 0.76 -3.04
C GLN A 30 4.92 1.38 -2.46
N SER A 31 4.89 1.71 -1.17
CA SER A 31 3.76 2.39 -0.54
C SER A 31 3.54 3.79 -1.12
N SER A 32 4.60 4.57 -1.28
CA SER A 32 4.49 5.91 -1.88
C SER A 32 4.06 5.86 -3.35
N ALA A 33 4.61 4.93 -4.14
CA ALA A 33 4.15 4.68 -5.51
C ALA A 33 2.66 4.29 -5.56
N GLY A 34 2.21 3.41 -4.66
CA GLY A 34 0.80 3.01 -4.57
C GLY A 34 -0.14 4.17 -4.24
N LEU A 35 0.26 5.08 -3.33
CA LEU A 35 -0.55 6.27 -3.01
C LEU A 35 -0.63 7.24 -4.20
N VAL A 36 0.47 7.44 -4.92
CA VAL A 36 0.49 8.29 -6.13
C VAL A 36 -0.41 7.68 -7.22
N ASP A 37 -0.31 6.37 -7.44
CA ASP A 37 -1.15 5.67 -8.41
C ASP A 37 -2.64 5.79 -8.05
N LEU A 38 -2.99 5.59 -6.78
CA LEU A 38 -4.34 5.80 -6.25
C LEU A 38 -4.85 7.22 -6.49
N GLN A 39 -4.02 8.24 -6.27
CA GLN A 39 -4.40 9.63 -6.53
C GLN A 39 -4.59 9.90 -8.03
N LEU A 40 -3.70 9.40 -8.88
CA LEU A 40 -3.81 9.54 -10.33
C LEU A 40 -5.07 8.88 -10.86
N ASP A 41 -5.38 7.67 -10.42
CA ASP A 41 -6.59 6.96 -10.82
C ASP A 41 -7.85 7.62 -10.28
N SER A 42 -7.82 8.17 -9.07
CA SER A 42 -8.92 8.97 -8.53
C SER A 42 -9.18 10.22 -9.38
N VAL A 43 -8.12 10.94 -9.79
CA VAL A 43 -8.24 12.12 -10.65
C VAL A 43 -8.76 11.75 -12.03
N LYS A 44 -8.23 10.70 -12.67
CA LYS A 44 -8.72 10.20 -13.96
C LYS A 44 -10.20 9.83 -13.88
N ASN A 45 -10.58 9.11 -12.82
CA ASN A 45 -11.96 8.70 -12.61
C ASN A 45 -12.86 9.93 -12.45
N LEU A 46 -12.47 10.91 -11.62
CA LEU A 46 -13.21 12.17 -11.45
C LEU A 46 -13.37 12.93 -12.78
N PHE A 47 -12.36 12.93 -13.65
CA PHE A 47 -12.46 13.54 -14.97
C PHE A 47 -13.50 12.83 -15.86
N VAL A 48 -13.48 11.50 -15.92
CA VAL A 48 -14.47 10.71 -16.67
C VAL A 48 -15.87 10.97 -16.15
N ILE A 49 -16.05 10.96 -14.83
CA ILE A 49 -17.34 11.24 -14.18
C ILE A 49 -17.83 12.65 -14.50
N ALA A 50 -16.97 13.66 -14.40
CA ALA A 50 -17.35 15.04 -14.70
C ALA A 50 -17.77 15.20 -16.17
N SER A 51 -17.06 14.55 -17.09
CA SER A 51 -17.42 14.51 -18.51
C SER A 51 -18.77 13.82 -18.73
N ASP A 52 -19.00 12.67 -18.10
CA ASP A 52 -20.24 11.90 -18.25
C ASP A 52 -21.45 12.63 -17.63
N ALA A 53 -21.28 13.17 -16.41
CA ALA A 53 -22.30 13.97 -15.75
C ALA A 53 -22.65 15.22 -16.57
N SER A 54 -21.66 15.90 -17.17
CA SER A 54 -21.92 17.04 -18.05
C SER A 54 -22.75 16.64 -19.28
N ASN A 55 -22.41 15.51 -19.91
CA ASN A 55 -23.18 15.00 -21.05
C ASN A 55 -24.60 14.58 -20.66
N GLN A 56 -24.77 13.92 -19.51
CA GLN A 56 -26.08 13.53 -19.01
C GLN A 56 -26.94 14.77 -18.75
N LEU A 57 -26.41 15.79 -18.06
CA LEU A 57 -27.11 17.05 -17.80
C LEU A 57 -27.55 17.76 -19.10
N LEU A 58 -26.72 17.76 -20.14
CA LEU A 58 -27.05 18.34 -21.45
C LEU A 58 -28.10 17.51 -22.22
N SER A 59 -28.22 16.23 -21.92
CA SER A 59 -29.20 15.33 -22.57
C SER A 59 -30.55 15.29 -21.85
N LEU A 60 -30.68 15.89 -20.67
CA LEU A 60 -31.93 15.88 -19.91
C LEU A 60 -32.97 16.81 -20.54
N LYS A 61 -34.15 16.26 -20.81
CA LYS A 61 -35.31 16.99 -21.34
C LYS A 61 -36.33 17.35 -20.26
N ASP A 62 -36.49 16.48 -19.26
CA ASP A 62 -37.52 16.60 -18.24
C ASP A 62 -36.93 16.85 -16.84
N PRO A 63 -37.55 17.71 -16.02
CA PRO A 63 -37.07 18.02 -14.66
C PRO A 63 -37.16 16.84 -13.69
N GLN A 64 -38.02 15.84 -13.94
CA GLN A 64 -38.11 14.63 -13.11
C GLN A 64 -36.85 13.75 -13.23
N ASP A 65 -36.18 13.78 -14.39
CA ASP A 65 -34.97 13.00 -14.62
C ASP A 65 -33.77 13.57 -13.86
N TRP A 66 -33.81 14.86 -13.50
CA TRP A 66 -32.80 15.49 -12.64
C TRP A 66 -32.80 14.89 -11.23
N LEU A 67 -33.96 14.58 -10.67
CA LEU A 67 -34.06 13.95 -9.35
C LEU A 67 -33.50 12.53 -9.37
N SER A 68 -33.83 11.77 -10.42
CA SER A 68 -33.29 10.42 -10.65
C SER A 68 -31.77 10.46 -10.84
N LEU A 69 -31.26 11.41 -11.64
CA LEU A 69 -29.84 11.63 -11.86
C LEU A 69 -29.11 11.97 -10.54
N SER A 70 -29.69 12.86 -9.73
CA SER A 70 -29.13 13.27 -8.44
C SER A 70 -29.03 12.10 -7.45
N ALA A 71 -30.08 11.26 -7.39
CA ALA A 71 -30.06 10.05 -6.57
C ALA A 71 -28.95 9.07 -7.02
N VAL A 72 -28.82 8.86 -8.33
CA VAL A 72 -27.77 8.01 -8.91
C VAL A 72 -26.37 8.57 -8.62
N GLN A 73 -26.14 9.86 -8.83
CA GLN A 73 -24.84 10.49 -8.55
C GLN A 73 -24.47 10.42 -7.06
N SER A 74 -25.46 10.53 -6.17
CA SER A 74 -25.26 10.41 -4.72
C SER A 74 -24.83 8.99 -4.33
N GLN A 75 -25.48 7.96 -4.88
CA GLN A 75 -25.09 6.57 -4.65
C GLN A 75 -23.69 6.29 -5.18
N GLN A 76 -23.39 6.73 -6.42
CA GLN A 76 -22.07 6.57 -7.01
C GLN A 76 -20.98 7.31 -6.22
N ALA A 77 -21.29 8.49 -5.64
CA ALA A 77 -20.35 9.20 -4.78
C ALA A 77 -19.98 8.39 -3.53
N LEU A 78 -20.97 7.74 -2.91
CA LEU A 78 -20.74 6.87 -1.76
C LEU A 78 -19.88 5.66 -2.12
N ASP A 79 -20.18 4.99 -3.25
CA ASP A 79 -19.41 3.85 -3.73
C ASP A 79 -17.95 4.23 -4.02
N ARG A 80 -17.70 5.44 -4.56
CA ARG A 80 -16.35 5.97 -4.79
C ARG A 80 -15.55 6.16 -3.51
N VAL A 81 -16.15 6.76 -2.49
CA VAL A 81 -15.49 6.95 -1.19
C VAL A 81 -15.15 5.60 -0.58
N GLN A 82 -16.06 4.62 -0.67
CA GLN A 82 -15.81 3.27 -0.17
C GLN A 82 -14.68 2.58 -0.94
N ALA A 83 -14.66 2.69 -2.27
CA ALA A 83 -13.62 2.10 -3.12
C ALA A 83 -12.24 2.69 -2.82
N TYR A 84 -12.13 4.03 -2.73
CA TYR A 84 -10.90 4.73 -2.35
C TYR A 84 -10.39 4.25 -0.98
N GLY A 85 -11.28 4.14 0.01
CA GLY A 85 -10.94 3.64 1.34
C GLY A 85 -10.39 2.21 1.32
N ARG A 86 -10.99 1.31 0.52
CA ARG A 86 -10.49 -0.06 0.35
C ARG A 86 -9.12 -0.10 -0.31
N GLN A 87 -8.89 0.70 -1.34
CA GLN A 87 -7.59 0.77 -2.03
C GLN A 87 -6.49 1.33 -1.11
N ALA A 88 -6.78 2.42 -0.39
CA ALA A 88 -5.86 2.98 0.60
C ALA A 88 -5.53 1.97 1.72
N ALA A 89 -6.54 1.23 2.22
CA ALA A 89 -6.32 0.17 3.19
C ALA A 89 -5.47 -0.99 2.63
N GLY A 90 -5.62 -1.33 1.34
CA GLY A 90 -4.77 -2.29 0.64
C GLY A 90 -3.30 -1.88 0.65
N ILE A 91 -3.01 -0.65 0.23
CA ILE A 91 -1.64 -0.09 0.22
C ILE A 91 -1.02 -0.13 1.62
N ALA A 92 -1.79 0.27 2.65
CA ALA A 92 -1.31 0.22 4.03
C ALA A 92 -1.02 -1.21 4.51
N ARG A 93 -1.86 -2.18 4.11
CA ARG A 93 -1.67 -3.60 4.45
C ARG A 93 -0.45 -4.20 3.76
N ASP A 94 -0.22 -3.85 2.50
CA ASP A 94 0.95 -4.29 1.74
C ASP A 94 2.24 -3.72 2.36
N ALA A 95 2.24 -2.44 2.72
CA ALA A 95 3.35 -1.81 3.43
C ALA A 95 3.62 -2.50 4.79
N HIS A 96 2.58 -2.81 5.55
CA HIS A 96 2.72 -3.54 6.82
C HIS A 96 3.30 -4.95 6.63
N THR A 97 2.88 -5.65 5.57
CA THR A 97 3.39 -6.99 5.23
C THR A 97 4.88 -6.93 4.93
N LEU A 98 5.31 -6.02 4.05
CA LEU A 98 6.72 -5.83 3.71
C LEU A 98 7.55 -5.39 4.92
N MET A 99 7.00 -4.56 5.81
CA MET A 99 7.70 -4.15 7.03
C MET A 99 7.84 -5.30 8.03
N THR A 100 6.87 -6.20 8.10
CA THR A 100 6.97 -7.43 8.88
C THR A 100 8.03 -8.37 8.29
N GLU A 101 8.09 -8.50 6.97
CA GLU A 101 9.14 -9.26 6.27
C GLU A 101 10.54 -8.68 6.52
N ALA A 102 10.67 -7.35 6.63
CA ALA A 102 11.93 -6.70 6.96
C ALA A 102 12.47 -7.10 8.35
N ALA A 103 11.63 -7.56 9.27
CA ALA A 103 12.05 -8.03 10.59
C ALA A 103 12.56 -9.48 10.58
N VAL A 104 12.23 -10.28 9.57
CA VAL A 104 12.56 -11.71 9.49
C VAL A 104 14.08 -11.97 9.47
N PRO A 105 14.91 -11.25 8.70
CA PRO A 105 16.37 -11.43 8.71
C PRO A 105 16.99 -11.26 10.10
N LEU A 106 16.47 -10.31 10.89
CA LEU A 106 16.94 -10.05 12.25
C LEU A 106 16.48 -11.14 13.23
N GLN A 107 15.23 -11.59 13.13
CA GLN A 107 14.71 -12.69 13.95
C GLN A 107 15.49 -14.00 13.69
N GLY A 108 15.87 -14.25 12.44
CA GLY A 108 16.69 -15.40 12.06
C GLY A 108 18.12 -15.40 12.62
N LEU A 109 18.60 -14.29 13.20
CA LEU A 109 19.84 -14.24 13.97
C LEU A 109 19.64 -14.73 15.40
N PHE A 110 18.55 -14.33 16.05
CA PHE A 110 18.24 -14.73 17.42
C PHE A 110 17.88 -16.22 17.52
N ASN A 111 17.18 -16.75 16.52
CA ASN A 111 16.87 -18.18 16.45
C ASN A 111 18.07 -19.08 16.10
N ARG A 112 19.20 -18.49 15.67
CA ARG A 112 20.45 -19.22 15.37
C ARG A 112 21.40 -19.32 16.56
N ALA A 113 21.09 -18.68 17.70
CA ALA A 113 21.87 -18.84 18.92
C ALA A 113 21.78 -20.30 19.39
N PRO A 114 22.90 -21.02 19.59
CA PRO A 114 22.87 -22.45 19.88
C PRO A 114 22.22 -22.70 21.24
N HIS A 115 21.26 -23.63 21.27
CA HIS A 115 20.86 -24.30 22.50
C HIS A 115 22.12 -24.88 23.16
N ALA A 116 22.54 -24.30 24.28
CA ALA A 116 23.62 -24.86 25.09
C ALA A 116 23.16 -26.24 25.63
N PRO A 117 23.94 -27.32 25.44
CA PRO A 117 23.64 -28.59 26.09
C PRO A 117 23.81 -28.43 27.61
N ARG A 118 22.84 -28.95 28.37
CA ARG A 118 22.83 -29.01 29.84
C ARG A 118 23.88 -29.99 30.38
#